data_AF-A0A944BAU5-F1
#
_entry.id   AF-A0A944BAU5-F1
#
_cell.length_a   1.000
_cell.length_b   1.000
_cell.length_c   1.000
_cell.angle_alpha   90.00
_cell.angle_beta   90.00
_cell.angle_gamma   90.00
#
_symmetry.space_group_name_H-M   'P 1'
#
loop_
_entity.id
_entity.type
_entity.pdbx_description
1 polymer ?
#
loop_
_entity_poly.entity_id
_entity_poly.type
_entity_poly.pdbx_seq_one_letter_code
_entity_poly.pdbx_strand_id
1 'polypeptide(L)' 'MNYLEVNNLIVLPIFDREEDKQVVDIIQKTFPNKHIETINYNDIAQEGGLLNCTTWVVKNIHA' A
#
# COMPACT_ATOMS: atom_id res chain seq x y z
N MET A 1 -2.67 9.14 -3.78
CA MET A 1 -2.90 7.73 -3.38
C MET A 1 -1.71 7.30 -2.52
N ASN A 2 -1.95 6.56 -1.42
CA ASN A 2 -0.91 6.09 -0.51
C ASN A 2 -0.84 4.56 -0.58
N TYR A 3 0.22 4.03 -1.19
CA TYR A 3 0.55 2.61 -1.25
C TYR A 3 2.04 2.49 -1.57
N LEU A 4 2.66 1.45 -1.02
CA LEU A 4 4.07 1.15 -1.28
C LEU A 4 4.15 0.13 -2.40
N GLU A 5 4.89 0.44 -3.47
CA GLU A 5 5.19 -0.51 -4.54
C GLU A 5 6.68 -0.91 -4.50
N VAL A 6 6.96 -2.20 -4.40
CA VAL A 6 8.32 -2.77 -4.42
C VAL A 6 8.33 -4.02 -5.28
N ASN A 7 9.05 -3.99 -6.41
CA ASN A 7 9.13 -5.10 -7.36
C ASN A 7 7.73 -5.60 -7.76
N ASN A 8 7.39 -6.85 -7.45
CA ASN A 8 6.07 -7.43 -7.75
C ASN A 8 5.03 -7.26 -6.62
N LEU A 9 5.35 -6.52 -5.56
CA LEU A 9 4.51 -6.32 -4.39
C LEU A 9 3.93 -4.90 -4.36
N ILE A 10 2.63 -4.78 -4.06
CA ILE A 10 1.98 -3.57 -3.61
C ILE A 10 1.51 -3.80 -2.17
N VAL A 11 1.92 -2.94 -1.25
CA VAL A 11 1.39 -2.87 0.11
C VAL A 11 0.40 -1.71 0.17
N LEU A 12 -0.86 -2.02 0.48
CA LEU A 12 -1.96 -1.07 0.55
C LEU A 12 -2.38 -0.86 2.01
N PRO A 13 -2.35 0.37 2.55
CA PRO A 13 -2.88 0.62 3.88
C PRO A 13 -4.41 0.50 3.87
N ILE A 14 -4.96 -0.14 4.91
CA ILE A 14 -6.38 -0.21 5.23
C ILE A 14 -6.65 0.40 6.60
N PHE A 15 -7.88 0.81 6.84
CA PHE A 15 -8.28 1.62 8.00
C PHE A 15 -9.52 1.07 8.73
N ASP A 16 -9.85 -0.22 8.52
CA ASP A 16 -11.04 -0.89 9.04
C ASP A 16 -12.35 -0.18 8.63
N ARG A 17 -12.38 0.30 7.39
CA ARG A 17 -13.52 1.01 6.82
C ARG A 17 -14.19 0.19 5.72
N GLU A 18 -15.49 0.41 5.51
CA GLU A 18 -16.25 -0.29 4.46
C GLU A 18 -15.65 -0.02 3.07
N GLU A 19 -15.12 1.19 2.87
CA GLU A 19 -14.50 1.63 1.61
C GLU A 19 -13.21 0.86 1.29
N ASP A 20 -12.53 0.27 2.27
CA ASP A 20 -11.26 -0.44 2.06
C ASP A 20 -11.42 -1.61 1.08
N LYS A 21 -12.55 -2.31 1.14
CA LYS A 21 -12.86 -3.40 0.21
C LYS A 21 -12.92 -2.90 -1.24
N GLN A 22 -13.56 -1.75 -1.46
CA GLN A 22 -13.65 -1.17 -2.79
C GLN A 22 -12.27 -0.76 -3.32
N VAL A 23 -11.41 -0.20 -2.46
CA VAL A 23 -10.05 0.18 -2.85
C VAL A 23 -9.22 -1.04 -3.21
N VAL A 24 -9.27 -2.12 -2.40
CA VAL A 24 -8.58 -3.39 -2.71
C VAL A 24 -9.03 -3.94 -4.05
N ASP A 25 -10.33 -3.99 -4.32
CA ASP A 25 -10.89 -4.48 -5.60
C ASP A 25 -10.40 -3.64 -6.80
N ILE A 26 -10.33 -2.31 -6.65
CA ILE A 26 -9.83 -1.41 -7.69
C ILE A 26 -8.34 -1.65 -7.94
N ILE A 27 -7.53 -1.78 -6.88
CA ILE A 27 -6.08 -1.99 -6.99
C ILE A 27 -5.79 -3.35 -7.64
N GLN A 28 -6.51 -4.41 -7.26
CA GLN A 28 -6.41 -5.73 -7.88
C GLN A 28 -6.74 -5.70 -9.38
N LYS A 29 -7.81 -5.00 -9.78
CA LYS A 29 -8.17 -4.84 -11.19
C LYS A 29 -7.17 -3.98 -11.97
N THR A 30 -6.59 -2.97 -11.32
CA THR A 30 -5.63 -2.05 -11.94
C THR A 30 -4.26 -2.71 -12.14
N PHE A 31 -3.85 -3.55 -11.20
CA PHE A 31 -2.54 -4.21 -11.20
C PHE A 31 -2.67 -5.74 -11.15
N PRO A 32 -3.24 -6.38 -12.19
CA PRO A 32 -3.60 -7.80 -12.16
C PRO A 32 -2.40 -8.75 -12.00
N ASN A 33 -1.18 -8.29 -12.30
CA ASN A 33 0.04 -9.09 -12.22
C ASN A 33 0.84 -8.88 -10.93
N LYS A 34 0.45 -7.89 -10.11
CA LYS A 34 1.13 -7.59 -8.84
C LYS A 34 0.52 -8.42 -7.72
N HIS A 35 1.36 -8.85 -6.78
CA HIS A 35 0.93 -9.37 -5.50
C HIS A 35 0.52 -8.18 -4.61
N ILE A 36 -0.67 -8.23 -4.03
CA ILE A 36 -1.23 -7.14 -3.23
C ILE A 36 -1.44 -7.64 -1.81
N GLU A 37 -0.83 -6.95 -0.86
CA GLU A 37 -0.97 -7.20 0.57
C GLU A 37 -1.55 -5.96 1.25
N THR A 38 -2.38 -6.17 2.26
CA THR A 38 -2.95 -5.08 3.05
C THR A 38 -2.31 -4.99 4.43
N ILE A 39 -2.24 -3.78 4.97
CA ILE A 39 -1.74 -3.54 6.32
C ILE A 39 -2.66 -2.55 7.03
N ASN A 40 -3.08 -2.87 8.25
CA ASN A 40 -3.81 -1.91 9.07
C ASN A 40 -2.89 -0.74 9.42
N TYR A 41 -3.32 0.47 9.07
CA TYR A 41 -2.50 1.67 9.17
C TYR A 41 -3.10 2.75 10.06
N ASN A 42 -4.10 2.39 10.88
CA ASN A 42 -4.83 3.32 11.73
C ASN A 42 -3.94 4.07 12.72
N ASP A 43 -3.08 3.36 13.45
CA ASP A 43 -2.25 3.97 14.49
C ASP A 43 -1.32 5.06 13.93
N ILE A 44 -0.72 4.82 12.76
CA ILE A 44 0.18 5.78 12.13
C ILE A 44 -0.61 6.94 11.50
N ALA A 45 -1.81 6.68 11.00
CA ALA A 45 -2.70 7.72 10.47
C ALA A 45 -3.20 8.67 11.56
N GLN A 46 -3.39 8.19 12.79
CA GLN A 46 -3.74 9.04 13.93
C GLN A 46 -2.61 10.03 14.27
N GLU A 47 -1.35 9.65 14.05
CA GLU A 47 -0.17 10.51 14.19
C GLU A 47 0.09 11.39 12.95
N GLY A 48 -0.80 11.38 11.95
CA GLY A 48 -0.71 12.19 10.74
C GLY A 48 0.18 11.59 9.62
N GLY A 49 0.66 10.35 9.80
CA GLY A 49 1.45 9.63 8.81
C GLY A 49 0.61 8.74 7.89
N LEU A 50 1.09 8.49 6.68
CA LEU A 50 0.55 7.47 5.77
C LEU A 50 1.71 6.64 5.20
N LEU A 51 1.41 5.52 4.54
CA LEU A 51 2.43 4.56 4.13
C LEU A 51 3.54 5.18 3.26
N ASN A 52 3.21 6.11 2.36
CA ASN A 52 4.21 6.80 1.54
C ASN A 52 5.04 7.82 2.35
N CYS A 53 4.52 8.31 3.48
CA CYS A 53 5.20 9.27 4.34
C CYS A 53 6.24 8.59 5.25
N THR A 54 6.14 7.28 5.46
CA THR A 54 6.94 6.53 6.42
C THR A 54 7.81 5.45 5.79
N THR A 55 7.82 5.35 4.46
CA THR A 55 8.57 4.34 3.73
C THR A 55 9.41 4.98 2.64
N TRP A 56 10.52 4.32 2.29
CA TRP A 56 11.38 4.73 1.19
C TRP A 56 11.90 3.52 0.45
N VAL A 57 11.73 3.50 -0.88
CA VAL A 57 12.23 2.41 -1.72
C VAL A 57 13.65 2.74 -2.16
N VAL A 58 14.60 1.89 -1.78
CA VAL A 58 15.98 1.97 -2.26
C VAL A 58 16.13 1.06 -3.48
N LYS A 59 16.51 1.64 -4.61
CA LYS A 59 16.85 0.87 -5.81
C LYS A 59 18.25 0.29 -5.65
N ASN A 60 18.38 -1.03 -5.76
CA ASN A 60 19.68 -1.66 -5.80
C ASN A 60 20.22 -1.59 -7.24
N ILE A 61 21.31 -0.86 -7.46
CA ILE A 61 21.86 -0.55 -8.80
C ILE A 61 22.82 -1.66 -9.28
N HIS A 62 22.92 -2.75 -8.52
CA HIS A 62 23.86 -3.87 -8.75
C HIS A 62 23.16 -5.24 -8.86
N ALA A 63 21.84 -5.25 -9.06
CA ALA A 63 21.08 -6.46 -9.35
C ALA A 63 20.92 -6.67 -10.86
#